data_AF-A0A2U1NDM8-F1
#
_entry.id   AF-A0A2U1NDM8-F1
#
_cell.length_a   1.000
_cell.length_b   1.000
_cell.length_c   1.000
_cell.angle_alpha   90.00
_cell.angle_beta   90.00
_cell.angle_gamma   90.00
#
_symmetry.space_group_name_H-M   'P 1'
#
loop_
_entity.id
_entity.type
_entity.pdbx_description
1 polymer ?
#
loop_
_entity_poly.entity_id
_entity_poly.type
_entity_poly.pdbx_seq_one_letter_code
_entity_poly.pdbx_strand_id
1 'polypeptide(L)'
;MGKANHVTKHFIKAVDLSSMFRRMIQKRISRQKKRPKTKRTDERGQFSVLTDDCIVEILSRTSPQDACSAAVVCKDFKSAADSDAVWEKFLPPDYKQLIERAVSPVVCDSKKEIYRCLSKSHIFLDHGYLSFKLDKKNGKKSYMLGIMELDIEGQDDPKCWTWSPMSRFPKVGILEAVDQIKIRASIPAVLLSRKSRYVAYLVYRIVGVSLDLQKPTKRMGSYAGREVDQSIVCLQRPSVHCIQRYWQKNGALPRKRGDGWKEIKLGEFYSDEGEDGEFVMAFEEIRDEYDTSALIVEGIDLRPK
;
A
#
# COMPACT_ATOMS: atom_id res chain seq x y z
N MET A 1 6.02 -40.63 -11.07
CA MET A 1 6.99 -39.55 -10.73
C MET A 1 7.37 -38.62 -11.90
N GLY A 2 6.60 -38.52 -13.00
CA GLY A 2 7.03 -37.79 -14.22
C GLY A 2 6.45 -36.38 -14.47
N LYS A 3 5.45 -35.92 -13.71
CA LYS A 3 4.73 -34.66 -14.02
C LYS A 3 5.28 -33.41 -13.34
N ALA A 4 6.06 -33.55 -12.27
CA ALA A 4 6.61 -32.42 -11.51
C ALA A 4 7.79 -31.71 -12.21
N ASN A 5 8.58 -32.43 -13.02
CA ASN A 5 9.77 -31.88 -13.68
C ASN A 5 9.49 -31.02 -14.93
N HIS A 6 8.30 -31.16 -15.54
CA HIS A 6 7.98 -30.42 -16.75
C HIS A 6 7.47 -29.01 -16.45
N VAL A 7 6.76 -28.84 -15.32
CA VAL A 7 6.23 -27.55 -14.84
C VAL A 7 7.37 -26.64 -14.36
N THR A 8 8.34 -27.17 -13.61
CA THR A 8 9.52 -26.42 -13.16
C THR A 8 10.41 -25.96 -14.32
N LYS A 9 10.59 -26.78 -15.37
CA LYS A 9 11.34 -26.37 -16.58
C LYS A 9 10.64 -25.26 -17.37
N HIS A 10 9.31 -25.29 -17.49
CA HIS A 10 8.56 -24.19 -18.11
C HIS A 10 8.59 -22.92 -17.26
N PHE A 11 8.55 -23.05 -15.93
CA PHE A 11 8.58 -21.91 -15.02
C PHE A 11 9.95 -21.20 -15.03
N ILE A 12 11.05 -21.96 -15.01
CA ILE A 12 12.42 -21.42 -15.10
C ILE A 12 12.62 -20.71 -16.45
N LYS A 13 12.22 -21.34 -17.56
CA LYS A 13 12.27 -20.70 -18.89
C LYS A 13 11.45 -19.41 -18.96
N ALA A 14 10.26 -19.38 -18.34
CA ALA A 14 9.40 -18.19 -18.35
C ALA A 14 9.95 -17.04 -17.49
N VAL A 15 10.60 -17.34 -16.36
CA VAL A 15 11.28 -16.33 -15.52
C VAL A 15 12.49 -15.75 -16.25
N ASP A 16 13.27 -16.58 -16.93
CA ASP A 16 14.39 -16.12 -17.77
C ASP A 16 13.92 -15.31 -18.97
N LEU A 17 12.83 -15.73 -19.62
CA LEU A 17 12.18 -14.96 -20.68
C LEU A 17 11.71 -13.60 -20.18
N SER A 18 11.09 -13.51 -19.00
CA SER A 18 10.66 -12.22 -18.41
C SER A 18 11.83 -11.29 -18.09
N SER A 19 12.92 -11.82 -17.53
CA SER A 19 14.17 -11.09 -17.26
C SER A 19 14.84 -10.58 -18.54
N MET A 20 15.02 -11.47 -19.53
CA MET A 20 15.58 -11.11 -20.84
C MET A 20 14.69 -10.11 -21.57
N PHE A 21 13.37 -10.27 -21.47
CA PHE A 21 12.40 -9.40 -22.10
C PHE A 21 12.40 -8.00 -21.47
N ARG A 22 12.48 -7.89 -20.13
CA ARG A 22 12.71 -6.60 -19.44
C ARG A 22 13.98 -5.92 -19.91
N ARG A 23 15.10 -6.66 -20.00
CA ARG A 23 16.37 -6.12 -20.51
C ARG A 23 16.27 -5.68 -21.98
N MET A 24 15.57 -6.43 -22.83
CA MET A 24 15.35 -6.08 -24.23
C MET A 24 14.49 -4.82 -24.36
N ILE A 25 13.39 -4.72 -23.61
CA ILE A 25 12.55 -3.52 -23.57
C ILE A 25 13.37 -2.31 -23.13
N GLN A 26 14.12 -2.40 -22.02
CA GLN A 26 14.93 -1.27 -21.55
C GLN A 26 16.04 -0.87 -22.54
N LYS A 27 16.70 -1.84 -23.18
CA LYS A 27 17.70 -1.59 -24.22
C LYS A 27 17.07 -0.92 -25.46
N ARG A 28 15.82 -1.24 -25.80
CA ARG A 28 15.12 -0.65 -26.96
C ARG A 28 14.55 0.74 -26.62
N ILE A 29 14.02 0.96 -25.41
CA ILE A 29 13.62 2.28 -24.91
C ILE A 29 14.84 3.23 -24.88
N SER A 30 16.00 2.77 -24.42
CA SER A 30 17.23 3.58 -24.41
C SER A 30 17.79 3.88 -25.80
N ARG A 31 17.63 2.95 -26.77
CA ARG A 31 17.97 3.19 -28.19
C ARG A 31 17.01 4.17 -28.88
N GLN A 32 15.71 4.11 -28.57
CA GLN A 32 14.70 5.05 -29.09
C GLN A 32 14.95 6.49 -28.59
N LYS A 33 15.39 6.66 -27.34
CA LYS A 33 15.77 7.98 -26.79
C LYS A 33 17.03 8.60 -27.43
N LYS A 34 17.87 7.81 -28.12
CA LYS A 34 19.16 8.26 -28.70
C LYS A 34 19.14 8.50 -30.21
N ARG A 35 18.04 8.21 -30.92
CA ARG A 35 17.95 8.43 -32.38
C ARG A 35 17.40 9.84 -32.70
N PRO A 36 18.09 10.66 -33.52
CA PRO A 36 17.48 11.87 -34.09
C PRO A 36 16.30 11.48 -34.99
N LYS A 37 15.31 12.40 -35.12
CA LYS A 37 14.06 12.21 -35.86
C LYS A 37 14.28 12.10 -37.39
N THR A 38 14.96 11.06 -37.86
CA THR A 38 14.97 10.70 -39.28
C THR A 38 15.38 9.23 -39.43
N LYS A 39 14.59 8.48 -40.21
CA LYS A 39 14.64 7.02 -40.46
C LYS A 39 14.01 6.13 -39.37
N ARG A 40 12.68 5.99 -39.45
CA ARG A 40 11.98 4.76 -39.06
C ARG A 40 12.33 3.68 -40.08
N THR A 41 13.45 2.99 -39.90
CA THR A 41 13.67 1.70 -40.56
C THR A 41 12.77 0.66 -39.90
N ASP A 42 12.05 -0.05 -40.74
CA ASP A 42 11.11 -1.12 -40.42
C ASP A 42 11.85 -2.35 -39.87
N GLU A 43 12.21 -2.31 -38.60
CA GLU A 43 12.76 -3.47 -37.87
C GLU A 43 11.63 -4.44 -37.46
N ARG A 44 10.81 -4.87 -38.42
CA ARG A 44 9.71 -5.85 -38.25
C ARG A 44 10.19 -7.26 -37.90
N GLY A 45 11.48 -7.56 -38.06
CA GLY A 45 12.00 -8.92 -38.15
C GLY A 45 12.51 -9.61 -36.87
N GLN A 46 12.39 -9.04 -35.67
CA GLN A 46 12.89 -9.70 -34.44
C GLN A 46 11.81 -10.19 -33.47
N PHE A 47 10.55 -9.78 -33.63
CA PHE A 47 9.42 -10.25 -32.81
C PHE A 47 8.32 -10.94 -33.61
N SER A 48 8.43 -11.02 -34.94
CA SER A 48 7.50 -11.72 -35.83
C SER A 48 7.40 -13.23 -35.61
N VAL A 49 8.11 -13.76 -34.61
CA VAL A 49 8.10 -15.17 -34.20
C VAL A 49 7.14 -15.41 -33.03
N LEU A 50 6.78 -14.38 -32.25
CA LEU A 50 5.86 -14.52 -31.13
C LEU A 50 4.42 -14.33 -31.61
N THR A 51 3.56 -15.31 -31.32
CA THR A 51 2.11 -15.16 -31.51
C THR A 51 1.53 -14.18 -30.50
N ASP A 52 0.35 -13.64 -30.79
CA ASP A 52 -0.36 -12.73 -29.87
C ASP A 52 -0.57 -13.35 -28.48
N ASP A 53 -0.91 -14.65 -28.44
CA ASP A 53 -1.07 -15.41 -27.18
C ASP A 53 0.23 -15.47 -26.38
N CYS A 54 1.38 -15.67 -27.03
CA CYS A 54 2.68 -15.64 -26.36
C CYS A 54 2.98 -14.24 -25.78
N ILE A 55 2.64 -13.18 -26.52
CA ILE A 55 2.84 -11.81 -26.05
C ILE A 55 1.97 -11.54 -24.82
N VAL A 56 0.68 -11.91 -24.86
CA VAL A 56 -0.26 -11.77 -23.73
C VAL A 56 0.25 -12.52 -22.51
N GLU A 57 0.67 -13.78 -22.66
CA GLU A 57 1.17 -14.58 -21.54
C GLU A 57 2.48 -14.05 -20.95
N ILE A 58 3.38 -13.51 -21.78
CA ILE A 58 4.60 -12.86 -21.29
C ILE A 58 4.22 -11.60 -20.49
N LEU A 59 3.39 -10.72 -21.07
CA LEU A 59 3.02 -9.46 -20.43
C LEU A 59 2.25 -9.67 -19.13
N SER A 60 1.34 -10.66 -19.07
CA SER A 60 0.55 -10.97 -17.88
C SER A 60 1.39 -11.42 -16.68
N ARG A 61 2.63 -11.89 -16.92
CA ARG A 61 3.62 -12.27 -15.89
C ARG A 61 4.59 -11.13 -15.52
N THR A 62 4.44 -9.96 -16.12
CA THR A 62 5.24 -8.77 -15.78
C THR A 62 4.52 -7.89 -14.75
N SER A 63 5.01 -6.67 -14.53
CA SER A 63 4.27 -5.67 -13.75
C SER A 63 3.35 -4.84 -14.65
N PRO A 64 2.28 -4.23 -14.12
CA PRO A 64 1.47 -3.25 -14.84
C PRO A 64 2.29 -2.13 -15.48
N GLN A 65 3.35 -1.69 -14.80
CA GLN A 65 4.29 -0.69 -15.31
C GLN A 65 5.12 -1.22 -16.50
N ASP A 66 5.58 -2.46 -16.44
CA ASP A 66 6.32 -3.11 -17.52
C ASP A 66 5.44 -3.29 -18.77
N ALA A 67 4.19 -3.75 -18.58
CA ALA A 67 3.23 -3.90 -19.68
C ALA A 67 2.94 -2.56 -20.38
N CYS A 68 2.74 -1.48 -19.61
CA CYS A 68 2.59 -0.15 -20.18
C CYS A 68 3.85 0.33 -20.92
N SER A 69 5.03 -0.07 -20.45
CA SER A 69 6.31 0.24 -21.11
C SER A 69 6.51 -0.60 -22.39
N ALA A 70 6.00 -1.82 -22.44
CA ALA A 70 6.01 -2.66 -23.64
C ALA A 70 5.09 -2.08 -24.74
N ALA A 71 3.96 -1.48 -24.35
CA ALA A 71 2.99 -0.91 -25.27
C ALA A 71 3.56 0.18 -26.20
N VAL A 72 4.65 0.86 -25.80
CA VAL A 72 5.28 1.90 -26.63
C VAL A 72 6.30 1.33 -27.63
N VAL A 73 6.58 0.03 -27.58
CA VAL A 73 7.62 -0.62 -28.42
C VAL A 73 7.12 -0.95 -29.82
N CYS A 74 5.95 -1.59 -29.93
CA CYS A 74 5.29 -1.89 -31.21
C CYS A 74 3.77 -2.02 -31.05
N LYS A 75 3.05 -2.16 -32.18
CA LYS A 75 1.59 -2.30 -32.20
C LYS A 75 1.11 -3.58 -31.52
N ASP A 76 1.79 -4.71 -31.74
CA ASP A 76 1.39 -6.01 -31.18
C ASP A 76 1.49 -6.00 -29.65
N PHE A 77 2.59 -5.45 -29.10
CA PHE A 77 2.71 -5.22 -27.66
C PHE A 77 1.68 -4.23 -27.12
N LYS A 78 1.32 -3.20 -27.90
CA LYS A 78 0.27 -2.27 -27.51
C LYS A 78 -1.08 -2.98 -27.37
N SER A 79 -1.49 -3.72 -28.40
CA SER A 79 -2.75 -4.48 -28.41
C SER A 79 -2.80 -5.47 -27.25
N ALA A 80 -1.73 -6.24 -27.03
CA ALA A 80 -1.66 -7.18 -25.91
C ALA A 80 -1.68 -6.47 -24.54
N ALA A 81 -0.95 -5.36 -24.39
CA ALA A 81 -0.92 -4.58 -23.14
C ALA A 81 -2.22 -3.80 -22.85
N ASP A 82 -3.10 -3.65 -23.84
CA ASP A 82 -4.44 -3.10 -23.69
C ASP A 82 -5.49 -4.20 -23.48
N SER A 83 -5.14 -5.48 -23.60
CA SER A 83 -6.07 -6.61 -23.50
C SER A 83 -6.47 -6.98 -22.08
N ASP A 84 -7.75 -7.30 -21.88
CA ASP A 84 -8.28 -7.73 -20.58
C ASP A 84 -7.67 -9.05 -20.07
N ALA A 85 -7.13 -9.90 -20.95
CA ALA A 85 -6.41 -11.10 -20.56
C ALA A 85 -5.16 -10.78 -19.72
N VAL A 86 -4.43 -9.71 -20.07
CA VAL A 86 -3.28 -9.22 -19.30
C VAL A 86 -3.75 -8.60 -17.98
N TRP A 87 -4.76 -7.72 -18.01
CA TRP A 87 -5.20 -6.98 -16.83
C TRP A 87 -5.94 -7.84 -15.80
N GLU A 88 -6.56 -8.95 -16.20
CA GLU A 88 -7.11 -9.95 -15.26
C GLU A 88 -6.03 -10.52 -14.32
N LYS A 89 -4.79 -10.68 -14.79
CA LYS A 89 -3.67 -11.17 -13.95
C LYS A 89 -3.07 -10.09 -13.05
N PHE A 90 -3.29 -8.81 -13.38
CA PHE A 90 -2.80 -7.67 -12.60
C PHE A 90 -3.79 -7.22 -11.51
N LEU A 91 -5.07 -7.48 -11.71
CA LEU A 91 -6.09 -7.25 -10.70
C LEU A 91 -5.99 -8.30 -9.60
N PRO A 92 -6.28 -7.95 -8.33
CA PRO A 92 -6.43 -8.95 -7.28
C PRO A 92 -7.54 -9.95 -7.61
N PRO A 93 -7.44 -11.24 -7.26
CA PRO A 93 -8.47 -12.24 -7.58
C PRO A 93 -9.88 -11.89 -7.09
N ASP A 94 -9.97 -11.12 -6.02
CA ASP A 94 -11.19 -10.66 -5.35
C ASP A 94 -11.63 -9.24 -5.76
N TYR A 95 -11.10 -8.68 -6.86
CA TYR A 95 -11.43 -7.31 -7.29
C TYR A 95 -12.93 -7.08 -7.50
N LYS A 96 -13.67 -8.09 -7.94
CA LYS A 96 -15.13 -8.00 -8.14
C LYS A 96 -15.86 -7.79 -6.81
N GLN A 97 -15.49 -8.55 -5.78
CA GLN A 97 -16.02 -8.40 -4.42
C GLN A 97 -15.66 -7.02 -3.84
N LEU A 98 -14.45 -6.52 -4.12
CA LEU A 98 -14.04 -5.17 -3.70
C LEU A 98 -14.88 -4.07 -4.36
N ILE A 99 -15.28 -4.26 -5.63
CA ILE A 99 -16.17 -3.32 -6.34
C ILE A 99 -17.58 -3.38 -5.77
N GLU A 100 -18.10 -4.58 -5.46
CA GLU A 100 -19.42 -4.76 -4.87
C GLU A 100 -19.52 -4.14 -3.46
N ARG A 101 -18.44 -4.17 -2.69
CA ARG A 101 -18.34 -3.55 -1.36
C ARG A 101 -18.14 -2.04 -1.40
N ALA A 102 -17.90 -1.44 -2.56
CA ALA A 102 -17.63 -0.02 -2.66
C ALA A 102 -18.88 0.80 -2.36
N VAL A 103 -18.73 1.81 -1.50
CA VAL A 103 -19.82 2.76 -1.14
C VAL A 103 -20.32 3.52 -2.38
N SER A 104 -19.42 3.82 -3.31
CA SER A 104 -19.74 4.47 -4.58
C SER A 104 -19.50 3.50 -5.75
N PRO A 105 -20.44 3.37 -6.70
CA PRO A 105 -20.29 2.47 -7.83
C PRO A 105 -19.02 2.75 -8.65
N VAL A 106 -18.26 1.70 -8.94
CA VAL A 106 -17.10 1.77 -9.85
C VAL A 106 -17.56 1.29 -11.22
N VAL A 107 -17.83 2.23 -12.13
CA VAL A 107 -18.24 1.96 -13.51
C VAL A 107 -17.02 2.10 -14.44
N CYS A 108 -16.63 1.02 -15.11
CA CYS A 108 -15.48 0.95 -16.02
C CYS A 108 -15.78 -0.04 -17.15
N ASP A 109 -15.26 0.24 -18.35
CA ASP A 109 -15.56 -0.54 -19.56
C ASP A 109 -14.50 -1.60 -19.88
N SER A 110 -13.39 -1.61 -19.12
CA SER A 110 -12.30 -2.60 -19.26
C SER A 110 -11.59 -2.86 -17.92
N LYS A 111 -10.89 -3.99 -17.82
CA LYS A 111 -10.10 -4.33 -16.62
C LYS A 111 -8.92 -3.39 -16.41
N LYS A 112 -8.39 -2.84 -17.51
CA LYS A 112 -7.38 -1.79 -17.47
C LYS A 112 -7.89 -0.52 -16.80
N GLU A 113 -9.13 -0.14 -17.10
CA GLU A 113 -9.78 1.01 -16.47
C GLU A 113 -10.11 0.74 -15.01
N ILE A 114 -10.59 -0.46 -14.68
CA ILE A 114 -10.76 -0.88 -13.28
C ILE A 114 -9.45 -0.71 -12.52
N TYR A 115 -8.34 -1.25 -13.03
CA TYR A 115 -7.03 -1.11 -12.39
C TYR A 115 -6.63 0.38 -12.23
N ARG A 116 -6.87 1.20 -13.25
CA ARG A 116 -6.60 2.65 -13.19
C ARG A 116 -7.43 3.35 -12.12
N CYS A 117 -8.73 3.05 -12.01
CA CYS A 117 -9.59 3.59 -10.97
C CYS A 117 -9.09 3.20 -9.57
N LEU A 118 -8.87 1.89 -9.37
CA LEU A 118 -8.41 1.35 -8.09
C LEU A 118 -7.00 1.84 -7.69
N SER A 119 -6.16 2.25 -8.63
CA SER A 119 -4.79 2.75 -8.38
C SER A 119 -4.67 4.28 -8.36
N LYS A 120 -5.67 5.03 -8.82
CA LYS A 120 -5.63 6.50 -8.85
C LYS A 120 -6.05 7.09 -7.51
N SER A 121 -7.24 6.74 -7.06
CA SER A 121 -7.86 7.21 -5.81
C SER A 121 -8.17 6.03 -4.90
N HIS A 122 -8.35 6.28 -3.60
CA HIS A 122 -8.92 5.24 -2.77
C HIS A 122 -10.42 5.16 -3.02
N ILE A 123 -10.95 3.95 -3.03
CA ILE A 123 -12.38 3.70 -2.87
C ILE A 123 -12.66 3.46 -1.39
N PHE A 124 -13.87 3.78 -0.96
CA PHE A 124 -14.33 3.48 0.39
C PHE A 124 -15.20 2.23 0.33
N LEU A 125 -14.96 1.30 1.24
CA LEU A 125 -15.64 0.02 1.36
C LEU A 125 -16.59 0.05 2.57
N ASP A 126 -17.61 -0.81 2.50
CA ASP A 126 -18.51 -1.11 3.60
C ASP A 126 -19.23 0.15 4.15
N HIS A 127 -19.04 0.50 5.42
CA HIS A 127 -19.63 1.68 6.03
C HIS A 127 -18.89 3.00 5.73
N GLY A 128 -17.89 2.94 4.84
CA GLY A 128 -17.13 4.09 4.39
C GLY A 128 -15.90 4.39 5.23
N TYR A 129 -15.55 3.57 6.22
CA TYR A 129 -14.38 3.74 7.09
C TYR A 129 -13.20 2.83 6.75
N LEU A 130 -13.37 1.88 5.84
CA LEU A 130 -12.26 1.13 5.26
C LEU A 130 -11.98 1.68 3.86
N SER A 131 -10.83 2.30 3.65
CA SER A 131 -10.44 2.75 2.30
C SER A 131 -9.47 1.76 1.66
N PHE A 132 -9.64 1.52 0.36
CA PHE A 132 -8.84 0.58 -0.43
C PHE A 132 -8.23 1.26 -1.65
N LYS A 133 -7.00 0.87 -1.99
CA LYS A 133 -6.29 1.30 -3.19
C LYS A 133 -5.30 0.23 -3.66
N LEU A 134 -5.02 0.18 -4.96
CA LEU A 134 -3.89 -0.57 -5.52
C LEU A 134 -2.63 0.29 -5.61
N ASP A 135 -1.48 -0.28 -5.25
CA ASP A 135 -0.20 0.29 -5.63
C ASP A 135 -0.07 0.30 -7.15
N LYS A 136 0.18 1.49 -7.70
CA LYS A 136 0.19 1.73 -9.15
C LYS A 136 1.27 0.94 -9.90
N LYS A 137 2.38 0.57 -9.23
CA LYS A 137 3.52 -0.07 -9.89
C LYS A 137 3.36 -1.58 -9.92
N ASN A 138 2.95 -2.17 -8.80
CA ASN A 138 2.96 -3.61 -8.62
C ASN A 138 1.56 -4.24 -8.42
N GLY A 139 0.50 -3.45 -8.29
CA GLY A 139 -0.87 -3.95 -8.13
C GLY A 139 -1.15 -4.59 -6.77
N LYS A 140 -0.27 -4.42 -5.78
CA LYS A 140 -0.52 -4.88 -4.42
C LYS A 140 -1.59 -4.01 -3.75
N LYS A 141 -2.39 -4.64 -2.90
CA LYS A 141 -3.46 -3.98 -2.15
C LYS A 141 -2.87 -3.06 -1.07
N SER A 142 -3.54 -1.96 -0.82
CA SER A 142 -3.27 -1.01 0.27
C SER A 142 -4.60 -0.64 0.90
N TYR A 143 -4.63 -0.66 2.23
CA TYR A 143 -5.82 -0.34 3.00
C TYR A 143 -5.51 0.83 3.94
N MET A 144 -6.52 1.61 4.27
CA MET A 144 -6.45 2.52 5.41
C MET A 144 -7.72 2.34 6.21
N LEU A 145 -7.55 1.94 7.47
CA LEU A 145 -8.62 1.82 8.45
C LEU A 145 -8.81 3.20 9.06
N GLY A 146 -9.98 3.79 8.81
CA GLY A 146 -10.40 5.02 9.46
C GLY A 146 -10.68 4.77 10.93
N ILE A 147 -10.78 5.85 11.70
CA ILE A 147 -10.90 5.77 13.16
C ILE A 147 -12.05 4.89 13.68
N MET A 148 -13.15 4.76 12.93
CA MET A 148 -14.29 3.91 13.33
C MET A 148 -14.03 2.41 13.14
N GLU A 149 -12.98 2.02 12.41
CA GLU A 149 -12.52 0.63 12.27
C GLU A 149 -11.39 0.32 13.28
N LEU A 150 -11.08 1.25 14.19
CA LEU A 150 -10.06 1.10 15.21
C LEU A 150 -10.71 0.77 16.55
N ASP A 151 -10.04 -0.06 17.33
CA ASP A 151 -10.35 -0.28 18.74
C ASP A 151 -9.58 0.78 19.55
N ILE A 152 -10.34 1.70 20.15
CA ILE A 152 -9.78 2.82 20.90
C ILE A 152 -10.38 2.83 22.30
N GLU A 153 -9.50 2.91 23.29
CA GLU A 153 -9.91 3.01 24.69
C GLU A 153 -10.71 4.31 24.91
N GLY A 154 -11.88 4.18 25.53
CA GLY A 154 -12.77 5.30 25.80
C GLY A 154 -13.51 5.87 24.59
N GLN A 155 -13.58 5.16 23.45
CA GLN A 155 -14.32 5.61 22.26
C GLN A 155 -15.80 5.94 22.56
N ASP A 156 -16.40 5.25 23.53
CA ASP A 156 -17.78 5.48 23.99
C ASP A 156 -17.91 6.62 25.01
N ASP A 157 -16.79 7.17 25.52
CA ASP A 157 -16.81 8.31 26.43
C ASP A 157 -16.78 9.62 25.63
N PRO A 158 -17.89 10.37 25.57
CA PRO A 158 -17.95 11.64 24.85
C PRO A 158 -17.06 12.74 25.48
N LYS A 159 -16.52 12.53 26.69
CA LYS A 159 -15.53 13.43 27.29
C LYS A 159 -14.14 13.24 26.68
N CYS A 160 -13.87 12.07 26.10
CA CYS A 160 -12.58 11.72 25.52
C CYS A 160 -12.55 12.01 24.02
N TRP A 161 -13.67 11.79 23.30
CA TRP A 161 -13.70 11.88 21.84
C TRP A 161 -14.81 12.79 21.31
N THR A 162 -14.40 13.78 20.50
CA THR A 162 -15.31 14.56 19.66
C THR A 162 -15.17 14.15 18.19
N TRP A 163 -16.29 14.13 17.45
CA TRP A 163 -16.32 13.69 16.06
C TRP A 163 -16.45 14.87 15.09
N SER A 164 -15.62 14.89 14.04
CA SER A 164 -15.62 15.97 13.04
C SER A 164 -15.44 15.43 11.62
N PRO A 165 -16.05 16.03 10.57
CA PRO A 165 -15.93 15.58 9.17
C PRO A 165 -14.61 16.04 8.51
N MET A 166 -13.55 16.26 9.27
CA MET A 166 -12.29 16.87 8.79
C MET A 166 -11.34 15.90 8.05
N SER A 167 -11.78 14.69 7.74
CA SER A 167 -11.01 13.67 7.02
C SER A 167 -11.67 13.32 5.70
N ARG A 168 -10.93 12.53 4.92
CA ARG A 168 -11.48 11.69 3.87
C ARG A 168 -12.61 10.74 4.35
N PHE A 169 -12.65 10.40 5.63
CA PHE A 169 -13.70 9.58 6.25
C PHE A 169 -14.84 10.43 6.77
N PRO A 170 -16.09 9.91 6.85
CA PRO A 170 -17.24 10.68 7.32
C PRO A 170 -17.08 11.23 8.75
N LYS A 171 -16.29 10.56 9.59
CA LYS A 171 -15.96 10.99 10.95
C LYS A 171 -14.47 10.82 11.24
N VAL A 172 -13.94 11.77 12.02
CA VAL A 172 -12.60 11.78 12.60
C VAL A 172 -12.75 11.95 14.10
N GLY A 173 -11.96 11.22 14.87
CA GLY A 173 -11.90 11.41 16.31
C GLY A 173 -10.86 12.47 16.68
N ILE A 174 -11.30 13.40 17.52
CA ILE A 174 -10.49 14.39 18.20
C ILE A 174 -10.39 13.94 19.65
N LEU A 175 -9.19 13.57 20.08
CA LEU A 175 -8.90 13.20 21.45
C LEU A 175 -8.42 14.41 22.22
N GLU A 176 -9.21 14.81 23.21
CA GLU A 176 -8.86 15.85 24.18
C GLU A 176 -8.16 15.24 25.40
N ALA A 177 -7.45 16.06 26.18
CA ALA A 177 -6.44 15.68 27.17
C ALA A 177 -6.78 14.45 28.06
N VAL A 178 -6.40 13.25 27.60
CA VAL A 178 -6.38 12.00 28.38
C VAL A 178 -4.96 11.68 28.83
N ASP A 179 -4.83 11.00 29.96
CA ASP A 179 -3.56 10.54 30.55
C ASP A 179 -2.93 9.38 29.77
N GLN A 180 -3.75 8.56 29.10
CA GLN A 180 -3.31 7.45 28.27
C GLN A 180 -4.08 7.37 26.95
N ILE A 181 -3.34 7.16 25.86
CA ILE A 181 -3.88 6.87 24.53
C ILE A 181 -3.57 5.43 24.19
N LYS A 182 -4.57 4.62 23.88
CA LYS A 182 -4.42 3.30 23.26
C LYS A 182 -5.24 3.21 21.98
N ILE A 183 -4.56 3.06 20.85
CA ILE A 183 -5.18 2.90 19.53
C ILE A 183 -4.77 1.54 18.99
N ARG A 184 -5.74 0.71 18.59
CA ARG A 184 -5.53 -0.62 18.01
C ARG A 184 -6.26 -0.75 16.68
N ALA A 185 -5.64 -1.41 15.72
CA ALA A 185 -6.23 -1.82 14.45
C ALA A 185 -6.07 -3.32 14.31
N SER A 186 -7.09 -3.98 13.75
CA SER A 186 -6.97 -5.36 13.28
C SER A 186 -7.38 -5.44 11.81
N ILE A 187 -6.65 -6.23 11.02
CA ILE A 187 -7.06 -6.55 9.65
C ILE A 187 -6.82 -8.03 9.34
N PRO A 188 -7.82 -8.75 8.78
CA PRO A 188 -7.63 -10.12 8.35
C PRO A 188 -6.53 -10.24 7.28
N ALA A 189 -5.60 -11.18 7.47
CA ALA A 189 -4.48 -11.41 6.55
C ALA A 189 -4.94 -11.71 5.12
N VAL A 190 -6.10 -12.37 4.97
CA VAL A 190 -6.72 -12.69 3.68
C VAL A 190 -7.03 -11.45 2.83
N LEU A 191 -7.24 -10.29 3.44
CA LEU A 191 -7.49 -9.05 2.72
C LEU A 191 -6.23 -8.50 2.07
N LEU A 192 -5.04 -8.85 2.56
CA LEU A 192 -3.76 -8.35 2.08
C LEU A 192 -3.22 -9.17 0.90
N SER A 193 -2.41 -8.52 0.04
CA SER A 193 -1.65 -9.26 -0.98
C SER A 193 -0.63 -10.19 -0.34
N ARG A 194 -0.67 -11.47 -0.71
CA ARG A 194 0.28 -12.51 -0.27
C ARG A 194 1.73 -12.19 -0.66
N LYS A 195 2.67 -12.87 0.01
CA LYS A 195 4.12 -12.78 -0.21
C LYS A 195 4.62 -11.34 -0.28
N SER A 196 4.06 -10.48 0.57
CA SER A 196 4.31 -9.04 0.51
C SER A 196 4.59 -8.50 1.89
N ARG A 197 5.60 -7.61 1.95
CA ARG A 197 5.89 -6.87 3.17
C ARG A 197 5.02 -5.62 3.22
N TYR A 198 4.35 -5.41 4.34
CA TYR A 198 3.54 -4.24 4.61
C TYR A 198 4.21 -3.35 5.64
N VAL A 199 3.90 -2.07 5.56
CA VAL A 199 4.26 -1.07 6.56
C VAL A 199 2.97 -0.40 7.02
N ALA A 200 2.73 -0.39 8.33
CA ALA A 200 1.63 0.33 8.94
C ALA A 200 2.06 1.75 9.31
N TYR A 201 1.20 2.73 9.11
CA TYR A 201 1.43 4.12 9.47
C TYR A 201 0.23 4.69 10.22
N LEU A 202 0.43 5.28 11.39
CA LEU A 202 -0.59 6.10 12.03
C LEU A 202 -0.63 7.45 11.32
N VAL A 203 -1.82 7.88 10.90
CA VAL A 203 -2.05 9.17 10.22
C VAL A 203 -2.85 10.08 11.12
N TYR A 204 -2.29 11.25 11.44
CA TYR A 204 -2.83 12.12 12.49
C TYR A 204 -2.46 13.60 12.31
N ARG A 205 -3.11 14.47 13.08
CA ARG A 205 -2.76 15.89 13.29
C ARG A 205 -2.71 16.17 14.79
N ILE A 206 -1.98 17.22 15.16
CA ILE A 206 -1.93 17.72 16.53
C ILE A 206 -2.33 19.19 16.48
N VAL A 207 -3.22 19.59 17.37
CA VAL A 207 -3.65 20.98 17.57
C VAL A 207 -3.34 21.38 19.02
N GLY A 208 -2.93 22.62 19.25
CA GLY A 208 -2.57 23.12 20.58
C GLY A 208 -1.09 23.00 20.92
N VAL A 209 -0.75 23.36 22.16
CA VAL A 209 0.62 23.36 22.68
C VAL A 209 0.86 22.05 23.43
N SER A 210 1.68 21.19 22.82
CA SER A 210 2.18 19.98 23.47
C SER A 210 3.48 20.34 24.19
N LEU A 211 3.49 20.24 25.52
CA LEU A 211 4.66 20.62 26.32
C LEU A 211 5.74 19.53 26.39
N ASP A 212 5.39 18.24 26.28
CA ASP A 212 6.38 17.15 26.38
C ASP A 212 5.99 15.87 25.61
N LEU A 213 6.26 15.82 24.30
CA LEU A 213 6.23 14.57 23.52
C LEU A 213 7.60 13.86 23.47
N GLN A 214 8.38 14.01 24.54
CA GLN A 214 9.74 13.45 24.65
C GLN A 214 9.79 12.01 25.16
N LYS A 215 8.64 11.41 25.52
CA LYS A 215 8.59 10.05 26.07
C LYS A 215 8.40 9.01 24.95
N PRO A 216 9.21 7.93 24.95
CA PRO A 216 9.11 6.88 23.96
C PRO A 216 7.81 6.10 24.11
N THR A 217 6.95 6.13 23.09
CA THR A 217 5.70 5.37 23.02
C THR A 217 5.96 3.92 22.59
N LYS A 218 5.29 2.96 23.25
CA LYS A 218 5.38 1.53 22.95
C LYS A 218 4.40 1.15 21.83
N ARG A 219 4.79 0.12 21.06
CA ARG A 219 4.02 -0.44 19.96
C ARG A 219 3.94 -1.94 20.15
N MET A 220 2.79 -2.50 19.77
CA MET A 220 2.68 -3.92 19.49
C MET A 220 2.06 -4.13 18.11
N GLY A 221 2.82 -4.71 17.19
CA GLY A 221 2.25 -5.40 16.03
C GLY A 221 2.26 -6.89 16.34
N SER A 222 1.13 -7.57 16.39
CA SER A 222 1.11 -9.02 16.55
C SER A 222 0.52 -9.68 15.31
N TYR A 223 1.13 -10.79 14.90
CA TYR A 223 0.61 -11.67 13.86
C TYR A 223 0.42 -13.05 14.49
N ALA A 224 -0.82 -13.54 14.52
CA ALA A 224 -1.16 -14.83 15.12
C ALA A 224 -0.56 -15.00 16.55
N GLY A 225 -0.55 -13.92 17.35
CA GLY A 225 0.00 -13.92 18.71
C GLY A 225 1.54 -13.84 18.82
N ARG A 226 2.28 -13.78 17.70
CA ARG A 226 3.73 -13.55 17.68
C ARG A 226 4.04 -12.07 17.58
N GLU A 227 4.85 -11.57 18.50
CA GLU A 227 5.24 -10.17 18.61
C GLU A 227 6.21 -9.77 17.47
N VAL A 228 5.89 -8.70 16.74
CA VAL A 228 6.68 -8.18 15.62
C VAL A 228 7.17 -6.76 15.94
N ASP A 229 8.50 -6.59 15.90
CA ASP A 229 9.26 -5.33 15.84
C ASP A 229 8.83 -4.20 16.81
N GLN A 230 9.45 -4.17 17.98
CA GLN A 230 9.32 -3.08 18.95
C GLN A 230 10.18 -1.87 18.51
N SER A 231 9.54 -0.77 18.11
CA SER A 231 10.23 0.49 17.87
C SER A 231 9.56 1.66 18.58
N ILE A 232 10.40 2.49 19.17
CA ILE A 232 10.03 3.72 19.85
C ILE A 232 9.61 4.76 18.81
N VAL A 233 8.44 5.37 19.02
CA VAL A 233 7.90 6.44 18.19
C VAL A 233 7.54 7.67 19.00
N CYS A 234 7.59 8.84 18.34
CA CYS A 234 7.19 10.13 18.93
C CYS A 234 6.28 10.87 17.93
N LEU A 235 5.10 11.33 18.37
CA LEU A 235 4.18 12.07 17.51
C LEU A 235 4.67 13.50 17.15
N GLN A 236 5.70 13.98 17.84
CA GLN A 236 6.43 15.18 17.45
C GLN A 236 7.92 14.88 17.29
N ARG A 237 8.58 15.66 16.43
CA ARG A 237 10.03 15.61 16.32
C ARG A 237 10.63 16.13 17.62
N PRO A 238 11.51 15.38 18.30
CA PRO A 238 12.24 15.89 19.45
C PRO A 238 13.13 17.06 19.04
N SER A 239 13.47 17.94 19.99
CA SER A 239 14.52 18.94 19.78
C SER A 239 15.88 18.26 19.53
N VAL A 240 16.80 18.97 18.86
CA VAL A 240 18.11 18.43 18.43
C VAL A 240 18.90 17.81 19.59
N HIS A 241 18.74 18.35 20.80
CA HIS A 241 19.38 17.85 22.03
C HIS A 241 18.88 16.46 22.47
N CYS A 242 17.61 16.12 22.20
CA CYS A 242 17.02 14.84 22.62
C CYS A 242 17.26 13.71 21.60
N ILE A 243 17.45 14.08 20.32
CA ILE A 243 17.80 13.14 19.23
C ILE A 243 19.15 12.44 19.52
N GLN A 244 20.07 13.10 20.22
CA GLN A 244 21.41 12.56 20.42
C GLN A 244 21.49 11.45 21.48
N ARG A 245 20.59 11.43 22.48
CA ARG A 245 20.67 10.49 23.63
C ARG A 245 19.91 9.17 23.45
N TYR A 246 18.80 9.14 22.71
CA TYR A 246 17.91 7.96 22.63
C TYR A 246 17.68 7.40 21.22
N TRP A 247 17.98 8.15 20.17
CA TRP A 247 17.45 7.88 18.82
C TRP A 247 18.40 7.16 17.86
N GLN A 248 19.65 6.90 18.27
CA GLN A 248 20.71 6.48 17.34
C GLN A 248 20.57 5.08 16.73
N LYS A 249 19.56 4.27 17.09
CA LYS A 249 19.42 2.94 16.48
C LYS A 249 18.08 2.64 15.79
N ASN A 250 16.90 2.99 16.32
CA ASN A 250 15.63 2.42 15.81
C ASN A 250 14.36 3.31 15.90
N GLY A 251 14.49 4.62 16.11
CA GLY A 251 13.30 5.50 16.18
C GLY A 251 12.71 5.84 14.81
N ALA A 252 11.37 5.95 14.68
CA ALA A 252 10.72 6.42 13.44
C ALA A 252 10.16 7.84 13.62
N LEU A 253 10.70 8.83 12.90
CA LEU A 253 10.24 10.24 13.02
C LEU A 253 8.93 10.46 12.26
N PRO A 254 8.07 11.37 12.76
CA PRO A 254 6.87 11.73 12.04
C PRO A 254 7.23 12.52 10.78
N ARG A 255 6.48 12.26 9.71
CA ARG A 255 6.65 12.89 8.40
C ARG A 255 5.37 13.64 8.02
N LYS A 256 5.53 14.85 7.47
CA LYS A 256 4.40 15.60 6.89
C LYS A 256 4.04 15.02 5.51
N ARG A 257 2.75 14.77 5.29
CA ARG A 257 2.16 14.31 4.03
C ARG A 257 1.76 15.50 3.15
N GLY A 258 1.53 15.24 1.87
CA GLY A 258 1.09 16.26 0.90
C GLY A 258 -0.34 16.78 1.15
N ASP A 259 -1.16 16.02 1.87
CA ASP A 259 -2.53 16.34 2.27
C ASP A 259 -2.60 17.14 3.61
N GLY A 260 -1.43 17.54 4.15
CA GLY A 260 -1.33 18.30 5.39
C GLY A 260 -1.37 17.47 6.67
N TRP A 261 -1.65 16.16 6.59
CA TRP A 261 -1.56 15.24 7.74
C TRP A 261 -0.10 14.90 8.09
N LYS A 262 0.12 14.39 9.30
CA LYS A 262 1.37 13.73 9.68
C LYS A 262 1.18 12.22 9.62
N GLU A 263 2.25 11.50 9.32
CA GLU A 263 2.29 10.06 9.48
C GLU A 263 3.53 9.61 10.26
N ILE A 264 3.38 8.53 11.01
CA ILE A 264 4.48 7.86 11.69
C ILE A 264 4.37 6.36 11.44
N LYS A 265 5.49 5.73 11.06
CA LYS A 265 5.53 4.29 10.84
C LYS A 265 5.23 3.59 12.16
N LEU A 266 4.23 2.71 12.18
CA LEU A 266 3.79 1.82 13.25
C LEU A 266 4.28 0.37 13.09
N GLY A 267 5.02 0.00 12.05
CA GLY A 267 5.64 -1.33 12.00
C GLY A 267 5.77 -1.86 10.60
N GLU A 268 6.50 -2.96 10.45
CA GLU A 268 6.50 -3.73 9.21
C GLU A 268 6.20 -5.19 9.55
N PHE A 269 5.43 -5.84 8.70
CA PHE A 269 5.15 -7.27 8.81
C PHE A 269 5.13 -7.89 7.42
N TYR A 270 5.28 -9.20 7.37
CA TYR A 270 5.24 -9.95 6.11
C TYR A 270 3.96 -10.77 6.05
N SER A 271 3.16 -10.56 5.01
CA SER A 271 2.01 -11.39 4.70
C SER A 271 2.49 -12.59 3.87
N ASP A 272 2.46 -13.78 4.47
CA ASP A 272 2.86 -15.04 3.84
C ASP A 272 1.66 -15.76 3.17
N GLU A 273 1.85 -17.03 2.78
CA GLU A 273 0.79 -17.84 2.20
C GLU A 273 0.17 -18.74 3.28
N GLY A 274 -1.04 -18.39 3.75
CA GLY A 274 -1.96 -19.39 4.30
C GLY A 274 -2.32 -19.30 5.78
N GLU A 275 -2.53 -18.12 6.36
CA GLU A 275 -3.11 -18.05 7.71
C GLU A 275 -4.42 -17.26 7.71
N ASP A 276 -5.47 -17.84 8.32
CA ASP A 276 -6.72 -17.18 8.72
C ASP A 276 -6.50 -16.22 9.92
N GLY A 277 -5.27 -15.70 10.05
CA GLY A 277 -4.87 -14.83 11.13
C GLY A 277 -5.24 -13.38 10.87
N GLU A 278 -5.21 -12.59 11.95
CA GLU A 278 -5.33 -11.14 11.87
C GLU A 278 -3.97 -10.49 12.15
N PHE A 279 -3.73 -9.36 11.48
CA PHE A 279 -2.63 -8.47 11.80
C PHE A 279 -3.15 -7.38 12.73
N VAL A 280 -2.67 -7.40 13.97
CA VAL A 280 -2.98 -6.38 14.96
C VAL A 280 -1.87 -5.34 14.99
N MET A 281 -2.22 -4.06 15.04
CA MET A 281 -1.30 -2.95 15.18
C MET A 281 -1.76 -2.06 16.31
N ALA A 282 -0.86 -1.69 17.21
CA ALA A 282 -1.17 -0.85 18.36
C ALA A 282 -0.21 0.33 18.51
N PHE A 283 -0.77 1.44 18.97
CA PHE A 283 -0.07 2.65 19.40
C PHE A 283 -0.50 2.98 20.83
N GLU A 284 0.46 3.09 21.75
CA GLU A 284 0.18 3.39 23.15
C GLU A 284 1.07 4.51 23.70
N GLU A 285 0.48 5.66 24.02
CA GLU A 285 1.17 6.84 24.54
C GLU A 285 0.66 7.20 25.94
N ILE A 286 1.59 7.53 26.84
CA ILE A 286 1.28 8.08 28.16
C ILE A 286 1.56 9.58 28.10
N ARG A 287 0.56 10.38 28.44
CA ARG A 287 0.62 11.85 28.40
C ARG A 287 0.92 12.43 29.77
N ASP A 288 1.44 13.65 29.74
CA ASP A 288 1.61 14.46 30.94
C ASP A 288 0.30 15.19 31.25
N GLU A 289 0.04 15.46 32.53
CA GLU A 289 -1.18 16.14 32.99
C GLU A 289 -1.30 17.56 32.44
N TYR A 290 -0.18 18.17 32.04
CA TYR A 290 -0.12 19.50 31.44
C TYR A 290 -0.24 19.51 29.90
N ASP A 291 -0.40 18.33 29.25
CA ASP A 291 -0.56 18.27 27.79
C ASP A 291 -1.97 18.70 27.37
N THR A 292 -2.08 19.94 26.88
CA THR A 292 -3.32 20.50 26.32
C THR A 292 -3.50 20.22 24.84
N SER A 293 -2.63 19.41 24.23
CA SER A 293 -2.70 19.16 22.80
C SER A 293 -3.80 18.14 22.45
N ALA A 294 -4.61 18.48 21.45
CA ALA A 294 -5.58 17.56 20.88
C ALA A 294 -4.94 16.69 19.80
N LEU A 295 -5.12 15.37 19.89
CA LEU A 295 -4.72 14.43 18.84
C LEU A 295 -5.92 14.15 17.95
N ILE A 296 -5.77 14.46 16.67
CA ILE A 296 -6.77 14.17 15.66
C ILE A 296 -6.28 12.96 14.86
N VAL A 297 -6.99 11.84 14.92
CA VAL A 297 -6.57 10.58 14.28
C VAL A 297 -7.40 10.34 13.03
N GLU A 298 -6.74 10.27 11.87
CA GLU A 298 -7.40 9.90 10.63
C GLU A 298 -7.62 8.39 10.54
N GLY A 299 -6.58 7.63 10.91
CA GLY A 299 -6.59 6.18 10.77
C GLY A 299 -5.21 5.55 10.72
N ILE A 300 -5.18 4.25 10.44
CA ILE A 300 -3.96 3.47 10.21
C ILE A 300 -3.89 3.06 8.73
N ASP A 301 -2.83 3.49 8.05
CA ASP A 301 -2.56 3.30 6.62
C ASP A 301 -1.55 2.16 6.41
N LEU A 302 -2.00 1.09 5.76
CA LEU A 302 -1.28 -0.14 5.46
C LEU A 302 -0.83 -0.14 4.01
N ARG A 303 0.48 -0.06 3.80
CA ARG A 303 1.08 0.07 2.47
C ARG A 303 2.01 -1.09 2.15
N PRO A 304 1.91 -1.69 0.95
CA PRO A 304 2.88 -2.68 0.50
C PRO A 304 4.22 -2.01 0.17
N LYS A 305 5.32 -2.74 0.43
CA LYS A 305 6.69 -2.35 0.12
C LYS A 305 7.20 -3.00 -1.18
#